data_AF-A0A328W8J9-F1
#
_entry.id   AF-A0A328W8J9-F1
#
_cell.length_a   1.000
_cell.length_b   1.000
_cell.length_c   1.000
_cell.angle_alpha   90.00
_cell.angle_beta   90.00
_cell.angle_gamma   90.00
#
_symmetry.space_group_name_H-M   'P 1'
#
loop_
_entity.id
_entity.type
_entity.pdbx_description
1 polymer ?
#
loop_
_entity_poly.entity_id
_entity_poly.type
_entity_poly.pdbx_seq_one_letter_code
_entity_poly.pdbx_strand_id
1 'polypeptide(L)'
;MSREILLELDDLLQAERELSGLLAAIRADEQEARVMYARLQDWKGQSANVLRNQIETFFMEMSRRIRDIEEQKHALIQYVQYMKQVDGAS
;
A
#
# COMPACT_ATOMS: atom_id res chain seq x y z
N MET A 1 -28.41 16.86 -2.65
CA MET A 1 -28.44 15.41 -2.34
C MET A 1 -27.89 14.55 -3.48
N SER A 2 -28.64 14.18 -4.53
CA SER A 2 -28.17 13.17 -5.49
C SER A 2 -26.86 13.54 -6.25
N ARG A 3 -26.63 14.84 -6.50
CA ARG A 3 -25.44 15.32 -7.22
C ARG A 3 -24.19 15.47 -6.34
N GLU A 4 -24.36 15.69 -5.04
CA GLU A 4 -23.25 15.76 -4.07
C GLU A 4 -22.72 14.36 -3.78
N ILE A 5 -23.61 13.38 -3.64
CA ILE A 5 -23.27 11.97 -3.41
C ILE A 5 -22.51 11.35 -4.62
N LEU A 6 -22.91 11.71 -5.84
CA LEU A 6 -22.19 11.31 -7.07
C LEU A 6 -20.76 11.84 -7.11
N LEU A 7 -20.55 13.08 -6.67
CA LEU A 7 -19.23 13.71 -6.66
C LEU A 7 -18.33 13.07 -5.58
N GLU A 8 -18.89 12.78 -4.41
CA GLU A 8 -18.20 12.01 -3.36
C GLU A 8 -17.83 10.59 -3.82
N LEU A 9 -18.71 9.90 -4.56
CA LEU A 9 -18.43 8.56 -5.08
C LEU A 9 -17.27 8.56 -6.08
N ASP A 10 -17.22 9.54 -6.99
CA ASP A 10 -16.14 9.68 -7.96
C ASP A 10 -14.80 9.98 -7.27
N ASP A 11 -14.80 10.81 -6.24
CA ASP A 11 -13.61 11.13 -5.43
C ASP A 11 -13.08 9.88 -4.71
N LEU A 12 -13.95 9.05 -4.15
CA LEU A 12 -13.56 7.80 -3.48
C LEU A 12 -13.02 6.76 -4.46
N LEU A 13 -13.59 6.67 -5.67
CA LEU A 13 -13.06 5.80 -6.73
C LEU A 13 -11.70 6.30 -7.22
N GLN A 14 -11.50 7.61 -7.28
CA GLN A 14 -10.21 8.20 -7.62
C GLN A 14 -9.15 7.88 -6.55
N ALA A 15 -9.50 8.05 -5.27
CA ALA A 15 -8.62 7.69 -4.16
C ALA A 15 -8.24 6.20 -4.18
N GLU A 16 -9.17 5.29 -4.51
CA GLU A 16 -8.87 3.85 -4.63
C GLU A 16 -7.83 3.56 -5.73
N ARG A 17 -7.94 4.23 -6.88
CA ARG A 17 -6.97 4.09 -7.98
C ARG A 17 -5.59 4.59 -7.56
N GLU A 18 -5.53 5.73 -6.87
CA GLU A 18 -4.28 6.32 -6.39
C GLU A 18 -3.60 5.41 -5.36
N LEU A 19 -4.35 4.90 -4.37
CA LEU A 19 -3.84 3.94 -3.39
C LEU A 19 -3.34 2.66 -4.06
N SER A 20 -4.03 2.19 -5.11
CA SER A 20 -3.60 1.03 -5.89
C SER A 20 -2.28 1.26 -6.61
N GLY A 21 -2.12 2.42 -7.24
CA GLY A 21 -0.88 2.82 -7.91
C GLY A 21 0.27 2.93 -6.92
N LEU A 22 0.03 3.57 -5.77
CA LEU A 22 1.02 3.69 -4.70
C LEU A 22 1.47 2.32 -4.18
N LEU A 23 0.52 1.42 -3.90
CA LEU A 23 0.83 0.05 -3.44
C LEU A 23 1.65 -0.72 -4.47
N ALA A 24 1.33 -0.59 -5.76
CA ALA A 24 2.09 -1.24 -6.81
C ALA A 24 3.53 -0.73 -6.88
N ALA A 25 3.73 0.58 -6.78
CA ALA A 25 5.06 1.20 -6.75
C ALA A 25 5.86 0.75 -5.53
N ILE A 26 5.28 0.81 -4.32
CA ILE A 26 5.97 0.39 -3.08
C ILE A 26 6.39 -1.08 -3.16
N ARG A 27 5.53 -1.97 -3.68
CA ARG A 27 5.85 -3.39 -3.83
C ARG A 27 6.97 -3.63 -4.85
N ALA A 28 7.00 -2.84 -5.94
CA ALA A 28 8.08 -2.92 -6.91
C ALA A 28 9.43 -2.49 -6.30
N ASP A 29 9.44 -1.37 -5.57
CA ASP A 29 10.62 -0.87 -4.87
C ASP A 29 11.11 -1.85 -3.79
N GLU A 30 10.18 -2.44 -3.02
CA GLU A 30 10.51 -3.48 -2.03
C GLU A 30 11.19 -4.68 -2.70
N GLN A 31 10.66 -5.13 -3.83
CA GLN A 31 11.21 -6.26 -4.57
C GLN A 31 12.61 -5.95 -5.10
N GLU A 32 12.83 -4.75 -5.63
CA GLU A 32 14.17 -4.31 -6.08
C GLU A 32 15.16 -4.27 -4.91
N ALA A 33 14.75 -3.69 -3.78
CA ALA A 33 15.56 -3.65 -2.57
C ALA A 33 15.91 -5.05 -2.06
N ARG A 34 14.97 -6.02 -2.12
CA ARG A 34 15.23 -7.42 -1.77
C ARG A 34 16.26 -8.08 -2.69
N VAL A 35 16.21 -7.79 -3.98
CA VAL A 35 17.21 -8.27 -4.95
C VAL A 35 18.59 -7.68 -4.64
N MET A 36 18.67 -6.38 -4.34
CA MET A 36 19.93 -5.74 -3.94
C MET A 36 20.46 -6.32 -2.63
N TYR A 37 19.59 -6.53 -1.63
CA TYR A 37 19.95 -7.15 -0.36
C TYR A 37 20.53 -8.56 -0.54
N ALA A 38 19.95 -9.37 -1.43
CA ALA A 38 20.45 -10.72 -1.70
C ALA A 38 21.91 -10.72 -2.23
N ARG A 39 22.31 -9.68 -2.96
CA ARG A 39 23.69 -9.51 -3.45
C ARG A 39 24.69 -9.22 -2.32
N LEU A 40 24.23 -8.80 -1.14
CA LEU A 40 25.07 -8.55 0.02
C LEU A 40 25.39 -9.82 0.82
N GLN A 41 24.93 -11.00 0.40
CA GLN A 41 25.13 -12.27 1.13
C GLN A 41 26.62 -12.56 1.40
N ASP A 42 27.49 -12.22 0.45
CA ASP A 42 28.92 -12.53 0.50
C ASP A 42 29.72 -11.47 1.26
N TRP A 43 29.08 -10.34 1.62
CA TRP A 43 29.72 -9.28 2.36
C TRP A 43 29.79 -9.62 3.86
N LYS A 44 31.02 -9.72 4.36
CA LYS A 44 31.33 -10.10 5.76
C LYS A 44 31.89 -8.92 6.54
N GLY A 45 31.71 -8.97 7.86
CA GLY A 45 32.25 -8.00 8.80
C GLY A 45 31.17 -7.26 9.58
N GLN A 46 31.60 -6.46 10.56
CA GLN A 46 30.69 -5.75 11.46
C GLN A 46 29.82 -4.71 10.72
N SER A 47 30.38 -4.00 9.73
CA SER A 47 29.63 -3.05 8.89
C SER A 47 28.54 -3.74 8.07
N ALA A 48 28.82 -4.92 7.52
CA ALA A 48 27.84 -5.72 6.80
C ALA A 48 26.67 -6.14 7.70
N ASN A 49 26.96 -6.55 8.94
CA ASN A 49 25.93 -6.92 9.92
C ASN A 49 25.07 -5.73 10.33
N VAL A 50 25.66 -4.54 10.53
CA VAL A 50 24.91 -3.32 10.85
C VAL A 50 23.97 -2.95 9.70
N LEU A 51 24.47 -2.96 8.45
CA LEU A 51 23.62 -2.64 7.29
C LEU A 51 22.49 -3.68 7.12
N ARG A 52 22.80 -4.97 7.32
CA ARG A 52 21.80 -6.05 7.27
C ARG A 52 20.65 -5.79 8.24
N ASN A 53 20.95 -5.49 9.50
CA ASN A 53 19.93 -5.21 10.50
C ASN A 53 19.08 -3.99 10.15
N GLN A 54 19.70 -2.94 9.59
CA GLN A 54 18.98 -1.74 9.13
C GLN A 54 18.02 -2.05 7.98
N ILE A 55 18.48 -2.83 7.00
CA ILE A 55 17.67 -3.25 5.84
C ILE A 55 16.52 -4.17 6.28
N GLU A 56 16.77 -5.12 7.19
CA GLU A 56 15.73 -6.00 7.73
C GLU A 56 14.66 -5.22 8.51
N THR A 57 15.08 -4.24 9.32
CA THR A 57 14.15 -3.33 10.00
C THR A 57 13.33 -2.52 9.00
N PHE A 58 13.97 -2.01 7.95
CA PHE A 58 13.29 -1.29 6.88
C PHE A 58 12.22 -2.16 6.19
N PHE A 59 12.53 -3.42 5.85
CA PHE A 59 11.56 -4.33 5.22
C PHE A 59 10.38 -4.65 6.15
N MET A 60 10.63 -4.82 7.45
CA MET A 60 9.58 -5.06 8.43
C MET A 60 8.61 -3.87 8.51
N GLU A 61 9.14 -2.66 8.59
CA GLU A 61 8.33 -1.43 8.62
C GLU A 61 7.58 -1.19 7.30
N MET A 62 8.23 -1.47 6.16
CA MET A 62 7.60 -1.39 4.84
C MET A 62 6.44 -2.38 4.71
N SER A 63 6.65 -3.64 5.13
CA SER A 63 5.59 -4.65 5.15
C SER A 63 4.41 -4.24 6.03
N ARG A 64 4.67 -3.56 7.16
CA ARG A 64 3.60 -3.01 8.01
C ARG A 64 2.83 -1.91 7.29
N ARG A 65 3.51 -0.94 6.68
CA ARG A 65 2.87 0.16 5.95
C ARG A 65 2.04 -0.34 4.76
N ILE A 66 2.52 -1.34 4.03
CA ILE A 66 1.75 -1.96 2.94
C ILE A 66 0.42 -2.51 3.47
N ARG A 67 0.44 -3.25 4.59
CA ARG A 67 -0.78 -3.78 5.21
C ARG A 67 -1.72 -2.65 5.65
N ASP A 68 -1.20 -1.61 6.30
CA ASP A 68 -2.02 -0.49 6.76
C ASP A 68 -2.73 0.21 5.58
N ILE A 69 -2.04 0.38 4.44
CA ILE A 69 -2.61 0.97 3.22
C ILE A 69 -3.65 0.03 2.58
N GLU A 70 -3.40 -1.28 2.59
CA GLU A 70 -4.36 -2.28 2.09
C GLU A 70 -5.65 -2.32 2.91
N GLU A 71 -5.55 -2.21 4.23
CA GLU A 71 -6.70 -2.11 5.13
C GLU A 71 -7.53 -0.85 4.85
N GLN A 72 -6.87 0.30 4.69
CA GLN A 72 -7.52 1.56 4.33
C GLN A 72 -8.22 1.47 2.97
N LYS A 73 -7.54 0.89 1.98
CA LYS A 73 -8.11 0.64 0.65
C LYS A 73 -9.34 -0.29 0.74
N HIS A 74 -9.28 -1.33 1.57
CA HIS A 74 -10.41 -2.25 1.74
C HIS A 74 -11.61 -1.55 2.36
N ALA A 75 -11.40 -0.74 3.40
CA ALA A 75 -12.46 0.06 4.02
C ALA A 75 -13.10 1.04 3.02
N LEU A 76 -12.29 1.68 2.17
CA LEU A 76 -12.75 2.56 1.10
C LEU A 76 -13.68 1.83 0.11
N ILE A 77 -13.28 0.64 -0.34
CA ILE A 77 -14.07 -0.18 -1.26
C ILE A 77 -15.40 -0.60 -0.62
N GLN A 78 -15.39 -1.02 0.65
CA GLN A 78 -16.61 -1.38 1.37
C GLN A 78 -17.58 -0.21 1.46
N TYR A 79 -17.07 1.00 1.75
CA TYR A 79 -17.88 2.21 1.81
C TYR A 79 -18.50 2.57 0.45
N VAL A 80 -17.71 2.50 -0.63
CA VAL A 80 -18.19 2.68 -2.02
C VAL A 80 -19.29 1.68 -2.37
N GLN A 81 -19.15 0.41 -1.98
CA GLN A 81 -20.17 -0.62 -2.20
C GLN A 81 -21.46 -0.33 -1.42
N TYR A 82 -21.33 0.08 -0.16
CA TYR A 82 -22.47 0.46 0.67
C TYR A 82 -23.25 1.63 0.07
N MET A 83 -22.58 2.72 -0.35
CA MET A 83 -23.26 3.86 -0.97
C MET A 83 -24.02 3.46 -2.24
N LYS A 84 -23.43 2.62 -3.09
CA LYS A 84 -24.10 2.09 -4.30
C LYS A 84 -25.35 1.28 -3.98
N GLN A 85 -25.35 0.51 -2.89
CA GLN A 85 -26.52 -0.28 -2.48
C GLN A 85 -27.65 0.58 -1.93
N VAL A 86 -27.34 1.58 -1.12
CA VAL A 86 -28.34 2.50 -0.55
C VAL A 86 -29.02 3.32 -1.64
N ASP A 87 -28.25 3.80 -2.62
CA ASP A 87 -28.80 4.54 -3.78
C ASP A 87 -29.58 3.63 -4.74
N GLY A 88 -29.12 2.40 -4.99
CA GLY A 88 -29.81 1.44 -5.88
C GLY A 88 -31.09 0.83 -5.27
N ALA A 89 -31.30 0.99 -3.97
CA ALA A 89 -32.48 0.53 -3.24
C ALA A 89 -33.57 1.63 -3.09
N SER A 90 -33.34 2.82 -3.66
CA SER A 90 -34.27 3.97 -3.63
C SER A 90 -34.99 4.19 -4.96
#